data_AF-A0A6I4IK11-F1
#
_entry.id   AF-A0A6I4IK11-F1
#
_cell.length_a   1.000
_cell.length_b   1.000
_cell.length_c   1.000
_cell.angle_alpha   90.00
_cell.angle_beta   90.00
_cell.angle_gamma   90.00
#
_symmetry.space_group_name_H-M   'P 1'
#
loop_
_entity.id
_entity.type
_entity.pdbx_description
1 polymer ?
#
loop_
_entity_poly.entity_id
_entity_poly.type
_entity_poly.pdbx_seq_one_letter_code
_entity_poly.pdbx_strand_id
1 'polypeptide(L)'
;MIDNKKFYFERLDTHFWKDKSIQDCNFILFDSNHDTLYKHDGLTSGYEIKDFNEDGFEDIQLNYLFNDPGVDDLLLYDTNNTNFKPVKNFDNFPSAIKIKGSDYYYSYHRSGCADANWDSDLFYIQNFECFKIGNISGRGCIGEERNGIIISKIKDDKKNELEYIKREAEYYEDKWEFIENYWKKNYKKFIPN
;
A
#
# COMPACT_ATOMS: atom_id res chain seq x y z
N MET A 1 0.22 21.35 1.89
CA MET A 1 0.31 21.87 3.27
C MET A 1 -0.96 21.56 4.00
N ILE A 2 -0.93 20.57 4.90
CA ILE A 2 -1.95 20.37 5.93
C ILE A 2 -2.01 21.64 6.77
N ASP A 3 -3.20 22.24 6.84
CA ASP A 3 -3.42 23.36 7.75
C ASP A 3 -3.51 22.83 9.17
N ASN A 4 -2.41 22.96 9.93
CA ASN A 4 -2.32 22.58 11.35
C ASN A 4 -3.30 23.35 12.26
N LYS A 5 -4.08 24.31 11.72
CA LYS A 5 -5.21 24.94 12.42
C LYS A 5 -6.54 24.19 12.22
N LYS A 6 -6.60 23.24 11.29
CA LYS A 6 -7.81 22.48 10.94
C LYS A 6 -7.79 21.03 11.38
N PHE A 7 -6.62 20.42 11.50
CA PHE A 7 -6.49 19.00 11.90
C PHE A 7 -5.43 18.86 12.97
N TYR A 8 -5.73 18.01 13.95
CA TYR A 8 -4.82 17.68 15.05
C TYR A 8 -4.52 16.18 15.01
N PHE A 9 -3.24 15.84 15.14
CA PHE A 9 -2.75 14.47 15.17
C PHE A 9 -2.12 14.19 16.52
N GLU A 10 -2.48 13.08 17.12
CA GLU A 10 -1.84 12.63 18.36
C GLU A 10 -1.41 11.17 18.22
N ARG A 11 -0.11 10.93 18.41
CA ARG A 11 0.43 9.59 18.63
C ARG A 11 0.49 9.38 20.14
N LEU A 12 -0.15 8.31 20.61
CA LEU A 12 -0.39 8.10 22.04
C LEU A 12 0.78 7.37 22.74
N ASP A 13 1.96 7.35 22.13
CA ASP A 13 3.14 6.62 22.56
C ASP A 13 3.87 7.23 23.77
N THR A 14 3.38 8.34 24.33
CA THR A 14 4.08 9.07 25.41
C THR A 14 3.26 9.36 26.68
N HIS A 15 1.96 9.06 26.76
CA HIS A 15 1.15 9.45 27.92
C HIS A 15 0.19 8.35 28.41
N PHE A 16 0.34 7.98 29.69
CA PHE A 16 -0.62 7.17 30.44
C PHE A 16 -1.89 7.99 30.68
N TRP A 17 -2.87 7.88 29.78
CA TRP A 17 -4.17 8.52 29.96
C TRP A 17 -5.07 7.71 30.91
N LYS A 18 -5.84 8.42 31.74
CA LYS A 18 -6.80 7.84 32.72
C LYS A 18 -8.15 7.47 32.10
N ASP A 19 -8.37 7.80 30.82
CA ASP A 19 -9.60 7.47 30.10
C ASP A 19 -9.48 6.09 29.44
N LYS A 20 -10.27 5.13 29.92
CA LYS A 20 -10.26 3.75 29.44
C LYS A 20 -10.70 3.60 27.98
N SER A 21 -11.36 4.60 27.39
CA SER A 21 -11.84 4.55 25.99
C SER A 21 -10.73 4.77 24.94
N ILE A 22 -9.56 5.23 25.39
CA ILE A 22 -8.40 5.62 24.55
C ILE A 22 -7.24 4.62 24.70
N GLN A 23 -7.39 3.62 25.59
CA GLN A 23 -6.30 2.76 26.04
C GLN A 23 -5.75 1.78 24.98
N ASP A 24 -6.46 1.59 23.87
CA ASP A 24 -6.14 0.59 22.85
C ASP A 24 -5.70 1.18 21.49
N CYS A 25 -5.54 2.51 21.39
CA CYS A 25 -5.24 3.17 20.12
C CYS A 25 -3.91 3.90 20.16
N ASN A 26 -3.13 3.79 19.09
CA ASN A 26 -1.82 4.42 19.01
C ASN A 26 -1.79 5.64 18.08
N PHE A 27 -2.84 5.87 17.28
CA PHE A 27 -3.01 7.06 16.45
C PHE A 27 -4.48 7.51 16.41
N ILE A 28 -4.70 8.81 16.60
CA ILE A 28 -6.02 9.44 16.44
C ILE A 28 -5.87 10.72 15.61
N LEU A 29 -6.81 10.91 14.68
CA LEU A 29 -6.99 12.13 13.92
C LEU A 29 -8.25 12.85 14.37
N PHE A 30 -8.11 14.14 14.69
CA PHE A 30 -9.22 15.02 15.05
C PHE A 30 -9.43 16.12 14.02
N ASP A 31 -10.69 16.58 13.90
CA ASP A 31 -11.02 17.79 13.16
C ASP A 31 -10.73 19.06 13.98
N SER A 32 -11.07 20.22 13.42
CA SER A 32 -10.88 21.51 14.09
C SER A 32 -11.72 21.70 15.35
N ASN A 33 -12.82 20.95 15.48
CA ASN A 33 -13.71 20.97 16.64
C ASN A 33 -13.29 19.94 17.71
N HIS A 34 -12.19 19.21 17.48
CA HIS A 34 -11.72 18.10 18.30
C HIS A 34 -12.63 16.86 18.25
N ASP A 35 -13.46 16.74 17.21
CA ASP A 35 -14.21 15.51 16.94
C ASP A 35 -13.28 14.47 16.29
N THR A 36 -13.40 13.21 16.70
CA THR A 36 -12.58 12.12 16.15
C THR A 36 -13.00 11.80 14.72
N LEU A 37 -12.06 11.96 13.78
CA LEU A 37 -12.24 11.64 12.36
C LEU A 37 -11.76 10.25 12.01
N TYR A 38 -10.67 9.82 12.64
CA TYR A 38 -10.10 8.49 12.45
C TYR A 38 -9.44 8.04 13.74
N LYS A 39 -9.60 6.74 14.03
CA LYS A 39 -9.02 6.07 15.18
C LYS A 39 -8.43 4.76 14.68
N HIS A 40 -7.14 4.59 14.92
CA HIS A 40 -6.44 3.39 14.51
C HIS A 40 -6.34 2.40 15.67
N ASP A 41 -6.92 1.22 15.48
CA ASP A 41 -6.94 0.12 16.45
C ASP A 41 -5.74 -0.81 16.15
N GLY A 42 -4.54 -0.43 16.59
CA GLY A 42 -3.31 -1.18 16.28
C GLY A 42 -2.03 -0.45 16.65
N LEU A 43 -0.89 -1.17 16.63
CA LEU A 43 0.43 -0.60 16.87
C LEU A 43 1.01 -0.04 15.57
N THR A 44 1.11 1.29 15.51
CA THR A 44 1.79 2.01 14.43
C THR A 44 3.24 2.29 14.79
N SER A 45 4.17 2.13 13.87
CA SER A 45 5.57 2.61 14.02
C SER A 45 5.68 4.12 13.83
N GLY A 46 4.72 4.74 13.14
CA GLY A 46 4.65 6.17 12.90
C GLY A 46 3.70 6.52 11.78
N TYR A 47 3.79 7.75 11.31
CA TYR A 47 3.05 8.22 10.15
C TYR A 47 3.94 9.11 9.27
N GLU A 48 3.62 9.18 7.99
CA GLU A 48 4.21 10.09 7.02
C GLU A 48 3.12 11.00 6.46
N ILE A 49 3.44 12.28 6.29
CA ILE A 49 2.61 13.25 5.58
C ILE A 49 3.25 13.50 4.22
N LYS A 50 2.51 13.21 3.14
CA LYS A 50 2.95 13.43 1.76
C LYS A 50 1.77 13.47 0.82
N ASP A 51 1.94 14.12 -0.32
CA ASP A 51 1.00 14.04 -1.44
C ASP A 51 1.17 12.67 -2.13
N PHE A 52 0.42 11.66 -1.68
CA PHE A 52 0.58 10.27 -2.11
C PHE A 52 -0.06 10.05 -3.47
N ASN A 53 -1.20 10.70 -3.73
CA ASN A 53 -1.94 10.59 -4.98
C ASN A 53 -1.58 11.67 -6.02
N GLU A 54 -0.61 12.54 -5.75
CA GLU A 54 -0.18 13.63 -6.63
C GLU A 54 -1.33 14.58 -7.03
N ASP A 55 -2.32 14.78 -6.13
CA ASP A 55 -3.46 15.68 -6.37
C ASP A 55 -3.24 17.12 -5.88
N GLY A 56 -2.07 17.38 -5.27
CA GLY A 56 -1.68 18.68 -4.72
C GLY A 56 -2.06 18.88 -3.25
N PHE A 57 -2.72 17.92 -2.61
CA PHE A 57 -3.04 17.91 -1.19
C PHE A 57 -2.18 16.87 -0.46
N GLU A 58 -1.90 17.13 0.82
CA GLU A 58 -1.12 16.21 1.63
C GLU A 58 -2.04 15.14 2.23
N ASP A 59 -1.63 13.89 2.10
CA ASP A 59 -2.25 12.69 2.63
C ASP A 59 -1.49 12.16 3.85
N ILE A 60 -2.05 11.17 4.53
CA ILE A 60 -1.45 10.54 5.72
C ILE A 60 -1.28 9.05 5.45
N GLN A 61 -0.04 8.57 5.51
CA GLN A 61 0.27 7.14 5.52
C GLN A 61 0.66 6.70 6.93
N LEU A 62 -0.03 5.71 7.48
CA LEU A 62 0.26 5.16 8.80
C LEU A 62 1.04 3.87 8.64
N ASN A 63 2.23 3.80 9.21
CA ASN A 63 3.09 2.64 9.09
C ASN A 63 2.84 1.70 10.27
N TYR A 64 2.64 0.41 10.01
CA TYR A 64 2.44 -0.57 11.09
C TYR A 64 3.77 -1.02 11.73
N LEU A 65 3.71 -1.53 12.96
CA LEU A 65 4.77 -2.32 13.60
C LEU A 65 4.54 -3.81 13.31
N PHE A 66 4.79 -4.24 12.07
CA PHE A 66 4.75 -5.66 11.70
C PHE A 66 6.14 -6.21 11.33
N ASN A 67 6.26 -7.53 11.38
CA ASN A 67 7.45 -8.24 10.89
C ASN A 67 7.60 -8.14 9.35
N ASP A 68 6.51 -7.84 8.65
CA ASP A 68 6.54 -7.56 7.21
C ASP A 68 6.55 -6.04 7.00
N PRO A 69 7.64 -5.45 6.49
CA PRO A 69 7.76 -4.00 6.34
C PRO A 69 6.86 -3.47 5.22
N GLY A 70 6.32 -2.27 5.43
CA GLY A 70 5.57 -1.51 4.42
C GLY A 70 4.09 -1.87 4.30
N VAL A 71 3.54 -2.71 5.19
CA VAL A 71 2.08 -2.74 5.41
C VAL A 71 1.72 -1.43 6.08
N ASP A 72 0.79 -0.67 5.48
CA ASP A 72 0.42 0.67 5.92
C ASP A 72 -1.10 0.90 5.75
N ASP A 73 -1.69 1.83 6.51
CA ASP A 73 -2.98 2.45 6.16
C ASP A 73 -2.72 3.75 5.37
N LEU A 74 -3.67 4.15 4.53
CA LEU A 74 -3.65 5.43 3.84
C LEU A 74 -4.94 6.20 4.11
N LEU A 75 -4.82 7.46 4.49
CA LEU A 75 -5.92 8.42 4.52
C LEU A 75 -5.67 9.49 3.46
N LEU A 76 -6.55 9.56 2.47
CA LEU A 76 -6.48 10.60 1.43
C LEU A 76 -7.29 11.83 1.84
N TYR A 77 -6.82 13.01 1.45
CA TYR A 77 -7.58 14.24 1.64
C TYR A 77 -8.74 14.34 0.64
N ASP A 78 -9.98 14.25 1.11
CA ASP A 78 -11.17 14.47 0.31
C ASP A 78 -11.45 15.97 0.16
N THR A 79 -11.08 16.52 -1.00
CA THR A 79 -11.28 17.93 -1.33
C THR A 79 -12.75 18.36 -1.39
N ASN A 80 -13.69 17.44 -1.66
CA ASN A 80 -15.11 17.76 -1.73
C ASN A 80 -15.72 17.95 -0.34
N ASN A 81 -15.32 17.10 0.60
CA ASN A 81 -15.81 17.12 1.98
C ASN A 81 -14.84 17.84 2.93
N THR A 82 -13.70 18.32 2.41
CA THR A 82 -12.62 18.99 3.14
C THR A 82 -12.14 18.21 4.36
N ASN A 83 -11.99 16.89 4.23
CA ASN A 83 -11.69 15.99 5.33
C ASN A 83 -10.85 14.78 4.88
N PHE A 84 -10.18 14.10 5.81
CA PHE A 84 -9.45 12.87 5.51
C PHE A 84 -10.39 11.66 5.47
N LYS A 85 -10.14 10.75 4.53
CA LYS A 85 -10.88 9.48 4.42
C LYS A 85 -9.91 8.31 4.29
N PRO A 86 -10.12 7.23 5.08
CA PRO A 86 -9.32 6.02 4.94
C PRO A 86 -9.57 5.37 3.59
N VAL A 87 -8.51 4.90 2.96
CA VAL A 87 -8.55 4.12 1.72
C VAL A 87 -8.73 2.66 2.09
N LYS A 88 -9.87 2.10 1.70
CA LYS A 88 -10.19 0.70 1.92
C LYS A 88 -9.23 -0.20 1.16
N ASN A 89 -8.86 -1.31 1.81
CA ASN A 89 -8.04 -2.38 1.24
C ASN A 89 -6.60 -1.98 0.91
N PHE A 90 -6.12 -0.82 1.37
CA PHE A 90 -4.75 -0.35 1.10
C PHE A 90 -3.68 -1.24 1.75
N ASP A 91 -4.00 -1.81 2.90
CA ASP A 91 -3.20 -2.80 3.64
C ASP A 91 -2.85 -4.05 2.81
N ASN A 92 -3.64 -4.37 1.77
CA ASN A 92 -3.34 -5.46 0.83
C ASN A 92 -2.19 -5.14 -0.13
N PHE A 93 -1.66 -3.90 -0.12
CA PHE A 93 -0.65 -3.43 -1.06
C PHE A 93 0.59 -2.88 -0.34
N PRO A 94 1.38 -3.73 0.33
CA PRO A 94 2.53 -3.26 1.09
C PRO A 94 3.59 -2.58 0.20
N SER A 95 4.32 -1.62 0.76
CA SER A 95 5.34 -0.86 0.03
C SER A 95 4.81 -0.26 -1.29
N ALA A 96 3.60 0.29 -1.25
CA ALA A 96 2.96 0.88 -2.43
C ALA A 96 3.74 2.08 -2.98
N ILE A 97 3.97 2.08 -4.28
CA ILE A 97 4.66 3.12 -5.03
C ILE A 97 3.78 3.57 -6.19
N LYS A 98 3.55 4.88 -6.30
CA LYS A 98 2.81 5.47 -7.42
C LYS A 98 3.65 5.43 -8.70
N ILE A 99 3.02 5.03 -9.81
CA ILE A 99 3.58 5.22 -11.14
C ILE A 99 3.36 6.68 -11.53
N LYS A 100 4.44 7.47 -11.49
CA LYS A 100 4.44 8.92 -11.74
C LYS A 100 3.63 9.31 -12.98
N GLY A 101 2.78 10.32 -12.83
CA GLY A 101 1.94 10.84 -13.92
C GLY A 101 0.84 9.87 -14.37
N SER A 102 0.37 9.00 -13.47
CA SER A 102 -0.76 8.11 -13.70
C SER A 102 -1.55 7.86 -12.41
N ASP A 103 -2.72 7.24 -12.54
CA ASP A 103 -3.58 6.87 -11.40
C ASP A 103 -3.28 5.46 -10.84
N TYR A 104 -2.16 4.88 -11.26
CA TYR A 104 -1.80 3.49 -10.96
C TYR A 104 -0.60 3.41 -10.01
N TYR A 105 -0.60 2.34 -9.23
CA TYR A 105 0.37 2.06 -8.19
C TYR A 105 0.83 0.62 -8.33
N TYR A 106 2.05 0.34 -7.87
CA TYR A 106 2.51 -1.02 -7.67
C TYR A 106 3.01 -1.23 -6.25
N SER A 107 2.83 -2.44 -5.75
CA SER A 107 3.24 -2.85 -4.41
C SER A 107 4.38 -3.86 -4.45
N TYR A 108 4.90 -4.19 -3.28
CA TYR A 108 5.79 -5.32 -3.10
C TYR A 108 5.49 -6.02 -1.78
N HIS A 109 5.46 -7.34 -1.79
CA HIS A 109 5.54 -8.11 -0.55
C HIS A 109 6.29 -9.43 -0.75
N ARG A 110 6.82 -9.94 0.36
CA ARG A 110 7.43 -11.27 0.40
C ARG A 110 6.31 -12.32 0.30
N SER A 111 6.58 -13.43 -0.39
CA SER A 111 5.60 -14.51 -0.57
C SER A 111 6.15 -15.87 -0.17
N GLY A 112 7.11 -15.87 0.77
CA GLY A 112 7.71 -17.06 1.37
C GLY A 112 9.14 -17.33 0.93
N CYS A 113 9.67 -18.47 1.37
CA CYS A 113 11.02 -18.93 1.06
C CYS A 113 12.11 -17.88 1.31
N ALA A 114 12.03 -17.19 2.45
CA ALA A 114 12.96 -16.13 2.84
C ALA A 114 13.18 -15.07 1.75
N ASP A 115 12.09 -14.65 1.10
CA ASP A 115 12.07 -13.63 0.04
C ASP A 115 12.56 -14.09 -1.34
N ALA A 116 12.84 -15.38 -1.51
CA ALA A 116 13.04 -15.99 -2.82
C ALA A 116 11.72 -16.04 -3.61
N ASN A 117 10.60 -16.23 -2.92
CA ASN A 117 9.27 -16.00 -3.48
C ASN A 117 8.79 -14.61 -3.07
N TRP A 118 8.26 -13.88 -4.04
CA TRP A 118 7.79 -12.52 -3.85
C TRP A 118 6.67 -12.21 -4.83
N ASP A 119 5.86 -11.22 -4.50
CA ASP A 119 4.81 -10.73 -5.39
C ASP A 119 4.86 -9.20 -5.45
N SER A 120 4.42 -8.69 -6.59
CA SER A 120 4.17 -7.27 -6.80
C SER A 120 2.82 -7.12 -7.48
N ASP A 121 1.95 -6.32 -6.91
CA ASP A 121 0.61 -6.10 -7.45
C ASP A 121 0.49 -4.74 -8.10
N LEU A 122 -0.20 -4.68 -9.24
CA LEU A 122 -0.60 -3.44 -9.88
C LEU A 122 -2.05 -3.15 -9.51
N PHE A 123 -2.31 -1.93 -9.04
CA PHE A 123 -3.62 -1.50 -8.58
C PHE A 123 -3.87 -0.02 -8.86
N TYR A 124 -5.11 0.41 -8.65
CA TYR A 124 -5.50 1.82 -8.64
C TYR A 124 -6.38 2.11 -7.44
N ILE A 125 -6.49 3.39 -7.09
CA ILE A 125 -7.39 3.86 -6.03
C ILE A 125 -8.54 4.60 -6.71
N GLN A 126 -9.77 4.21 -6.41
CA GLN A 126 -10.96 4.90 -6.86
C GLN A 126 -11.96 4.98 -5.71
N ASN A 127 -12.53 6.17 -5.48
CA ASN A 127 -13.51 6.41 -4.41
C ASN A 127 -13.03 5.92 -3.03
N PHE A 128 -11.76 6.17 -2.70
CA PHE A 128 -11.13 5.72 -1.44
C PHE A 128 -11.13 4.19 -1.25
N GLU A 129 -10.98 3.44 -2.33
CA GLU A 129 -10.86 1.98 -2.31
C GLU A 129 -9.85 1.50 -3.35
N CYS A 130 -9.04 0.50 -2.97
CA CYS A 130 -8.02 -0.09 -3.84
C CYS A 130 -8.58 -1.24 -4.69
N PHE A 131 -8.20 -1.26 -5.97
CA PHE A 131 -8.59 -2.29 -6.93
C PHE A 131 -7.38 -2.91 -7.63
N LYS A 132 -7.13 -4.20 -7.39
CA LYS A 132 -6.05 -4.97 -8.02
C LYS A 132 -6.39 -5.31 -9.47
N ILE A 133 -5.46 -5.05 -10.39
CA ILE A 133 -5.62 -5.31 -11.83
C ILE A 133 -4.49 -6.15 -12.44
N GLY A 134 -3.35 -6.28 -11.76
CA GLY A 134 -2.22 -7.06 -12.22
C GLY A 134 -1.41 -7.64 -11.08
N ASN A 135 -0.62 -8.65 -11.39
CA ASN A 135 0.33 -9.26 -10.46
C ASN A 135 1.55 -9.76 -11.23
N ILE A 136 2.72 -9.61 -10.61
CA ILE A 136 3.97 -10.30 -10.95
C ILE A 136 4.29 -11.20 -9.76
N SER A 137 4.53 -12.47 -10.02
CA SER A 137 4.91 -13.46 -9.00
C SER A 137 6.30 -14.02 -9.33
N GLY A 138 7.27 -13.78 -8.46
CA GLY A 138 8.58 -14.42 -8.50
C GLY A 138 8.55 -15.75 -7.76
N ARG A 139 8.93 -16.82 -8.46
CA ARG A 139 8.98 -18.20 -7.98
C ARG A 139 10.43 -18.66 -8.03
N GLY A 140 11.14 -18.51 -6.92
CA GLY A 140 12.59 -18.75 -6.83
C GLY A 140 12.96 -19.83 -5.83
N CYS A 141 11.99 -20.54 -5.25
CA CYS A 141 12.28 -21.49 -4.19
C CYS A 141 12.78 -22.82 -4.77
N ILE A 142 13.85 -23.37 -4.18
CA ILE A 142 14.40 -24.67 -4.58
C ILE A 142 13.32 -25.75 -4.39
N GLY A 143 13.10 -26.54 -5.44
CA GLY A 143 12.10 -27.60 -5.44
C GLY A 143 10.70 -27.19 -5.91
N GLU A 144 10.48 -25.92 -6.27
CA GLU A 144 9.26 -25.53 -6.98
C GLU A 144 9.20 -26.19 -8.36
N GLU A 145 8.02 -26.67 -8.74
CA GLU A 145 7.77 -27.29 -10.06
C GLU A 145 8.02 -26.30 -11.21
N ARG A 146 7.87 -25.00 -10.93
CA ARG A 146 7.96 -23.93 -11.93
C ARG A 146 8.61 -22.68 -11.35
N ASN A 147 9.93 -22.60 -11.49
CA ASN A 147 10.72 -21.42 -11.14
C ASN A 147 10.76 -20.39 -12.27
N GLY A 148 10.59 -19.12 -11.93
CA GLY A 148 10.51 -18.02 -12.89
C GLY A 148 9.68 -16.85 -12.40
N ILE A 149 9.46 -15.91 -13.31
CA ILE A 149 8.58 -14.76 -13.10
C ILE A 149 7.30 -15.00 -13.89
N ILE A 150 6.17 -14.96 -13.21
CA ILE A 150 4.84 -15.14 -13.79
C ILE A 150 4.12 -13.80 -13.74
N ILE A 151 3.73 -13.27 -14.89
CA ILE A 151 2.99 -12.02 -14.99
C ILE A 151 1.54 -12.33 -15.34
N SER A 152 0.60 -11.74 -14.60
CA SER A 152 -0.83 -12.04 -14.74
C SER A 152 -1.70 -10.79 -14.68
N LYS A 153 -2.78 -10.79 -15.47
CA LYS A 153 -3.86 -9.80 -15.39
C LYS A 153 -4.98 -10.33 -14.49
N ILE A 154 -5.51 -9.46 -13.63
CA ILE A 154 -6.67 -9.77 -12.81
C ILE A 154 -7.91 -9.28 -13.54
N LYS A 155 -8.89 -10.17 -13.72
CA LYS A 155 -10.20 -9.85 -14.28
C LYS A 155 -11.26 -10.66 -13.55
N ASP A 156 -12.27 -10.00 -12.99
CA ASP A 156 -13.34 -10.63 -12.20
C ASP A 156 -12.78 -11.55 -11.10
N ASP A 157 -11.79 -11.05 -10.37
CA ASP A 157 -11.01 -11.77 -9.34
C ASP A 157 -10.24 -13.02 -9.83
N LYS A 158 -10.18 -13.25 -11.15
CA LYS A 158 -9.43 -14.34 -11.75
C LYS A 158 -8.08 -13.86 -12.23
N LYS A 159 -7.04 -14.58 -11.81
CA LYS A 159 -5.66 -14.41 -12.29
C LYS A 159 -5.49 -15.11 -13.63
N ASN A 160 -5.24 -14.34 -14.68
CA ASN A 160 -4.96 -14.83 -16.03
C ASN A 160 -3.50 -14.59 -16.37
N GLU A 161 -2.73 -15.66 -16.53
CA GLU A 161 -1.31 -15.55 -16.90
C GLU A 161 -1.17 -14.95 -18.31
N LEU A 162 -0.33 -13.93 -18.43
CA LEU A 162 0.00 -13.26 -19.70
C LEU A 162 1.36 -13.68 -20.23
N GLU A 163 2.33 -13.83 -19.32
CA GLU A 163 3.72 -14.00 -19.65
C GLU A 163 4.42 -14.80 -18.55
N TYR A 164 5.40 -15.59 -18.99
CA TYR A 164 6.27 -16.34 -18.10
C TYR A 164 7.71 -16.21 -18.55
N ILE A 165 8.57 -15.84 -17.61
CA ILE A 165 10.00 -15.67 -17.82
C ILE A 165 10.69 -16.71 -16.97
N LYS A 166 11.28 -17.73 -17.61
CA LYS A 166 12.04 -18.75 -16.89
C LYS A 166 13.22 -18.10 -16.17
N ARG A 167 13.40 -18.45 -14.90
CA ARG A 167 14.58 -18.15 -14.08
C ARG A 167 14.94 -19.42 -13.32
N GLU A 168 16.20 -19.54 -12.94
CA GLU A 168 16.62 -20.62 -12.05
C GLU A 168 16.08 -20.37 -10.63
N ALA A 169 16.05 -21.41 -9.79
CA ALA A 169 15.71 -21.25 -8.39
C ALA A 169 16.85 -20.50 -7.70
N GLU A 170 16.53 -19.45 -6.95
CA GLU A 170 17.34 -18.67 -6.01
C GLU A 170 16.67 -17.31 -5.78
N TYR A 171 17.27 -16.47 -4.94
CA TYR A 171 16.88 -15.07 -4.82
C TYR A 171 17.24 -14.28 -6.10
N TYR A 172 16.31 -13.47 -6.60
CA TYR A 172 16.52 -12.59 -7.76
C TYR A 172 17.02 -11.22 -7.29
N GLU A 173 18.33 -11.00 -7.38
CA GLU A 173 18.93 -9.70 -7.01
C GLU A 173 18.36 -8.54 -7.81
N ASP A 174 18.00 -8.79 -9.07
CA ASP A 174 17.43 -7.81 -10.00
C ASP A 174 15.92 -7.57 -9.79
N LYS A 175 15.24 -8.21 -8.83
CA LYS A 175 13.77 -8.17 -8.72
C LYS A 175 13.21 -6.75 -8.58
N TRP A 176 13.86 -5.89 -7.80
CA TRP A 176 13.37 -4.54 -7.54
C TRP A 176 13.36 -3.69 -8.80
N GLU A 177 14.49 -3.72 -9.53
CA GLU A 177 14.63 -3.06 -10.82
C GLU A 177 13.69 -3.68 -11.86
N PHE A 178 13.54 -5.01 -11.86
CA PHE A 178 12.61 -5.71 -12.74
C PHE A 178 11.16 -5.23 -12.53
N ILE A 179 10.68 -5.20 -11.28
CA ILE A 179 9.32 -4.79 -10.91
C ILE A 179 9.05 -3.35 -11.36
N GLU A 180 9.93 -2.43 -10.97
CA GLU A 180 9.80 -1.01 -11.29
C GLU A 180 9.77 -0.78 -12.81
N ASN A 181 10.74 -1.34 -13.54
CA ASN A 181 10.83 -1.18 -14.98
C ASN A 181 9.64 -1.84 -15.71
N TYR A 182 9.22 -3.02 -15.26
CA TYR A 182 8.09 -3.71 -15.87
C TYR A 182 6.81 -2.90 -15.72
N TRP A 183 6.48 -2.46 -14.51
CA TRP A 183 5.24 -1.73 -14.28
C TRP A 183 5.21 -0.38 -14.98
N LYS A 184 6.27 0.42 -14.89
CA LYS A 184 6.36 1.70 -15.61
C LYS A 184 6.14 1.55 -17.11
N LYS A 185 6.68 0.49 -17.70
CA LYS A 185 6.57 0.25 -19.15
C LYS A 185 5.24 -0.38 -19.57
N ASN A 186 4.62 -1.19 -18.73
CA ASN A 186 3.56 -2.12 -19.16
C ASN A 186 2.20 -1.94 -18.46
N TYR A 187 2.06 -1.10 -17.43
CA TYR A 187 0.81 -1.02 -16.65
C TYR A 187 -0.45 -0.83 -17.50
N LYS A 188 -0.37 -0.09 -18.62
CA LYS A 188 -1.49 0.16 -19.52
C LYS A 188 -2.11 -1.12 -20.11
N LYS A 189 -1.36 -2.22 -20.21
CA LYS A 189 -1.88 -3.52 -20.69
C LYS A 189 -2.89 -4.15 -19.72
N PHE A 190 -2.86 -3.75 -18.45
CA PHE A 190 -3.66 -4.31 -17.38
C PHE A 190 -4.94 -3.51 -17.13
N ILE A 191 -5.07 -2.31 -17.71
CA ILE A 191 -6.25 -1.48 -17.57
C ILE A 191 -7.48 -2.26 -18.10
N PRO A 192 -8.59 -2.30 -17.35
CA PRO A 192 -9.86 -2.84 -17.84
C PRO A 192 -10.32 -2.02 -19.06
N ASN A 193 -10.69 -2.71 -20.14
CA ASN A 193 -11.32 -2.08 -21.31
C ASN A 193 -12.79 -1.76 -21.01
#